data_AF-A0A2H5V3C4-F1
#
_entry.id   AF-A0A2H5V3C4-F1
#
_cell.length_a   1.000
_cell.length_b   1.000
_cell.length_c   1.000
_cell.angle_alpha   90.00
_cell.angle_beta   90.00
_cell.angle_gamma   90.00
#
_symmetry.space_group_name_H-M   'P 1'
#
loop_
_entity.id
_entity.type
_entity.pdbx_description
1 polymer ?
#
loop_
_entity_poly.entity_id
_entity_poly.type
_entity_poly.pdbx_seq_one_letter_code
_entity_poly.pdbx_strand_id
1 'polypeptide(L)' 'MYVCMKTIMIRDEVYMELVKRKRDGESFSDVIERLLKRSRVDMAEYFGCLKDSPLLMELELSTKRLREMARFRT' A
#
# COMPACT_ATOMS: atom_id res chain seq x y z
N MET A 1 -0.66 29.41 12.25
CA MET A 1 -0.16 28.71 11.05
C MET A 1 -1.04 29.15 9.88
N TYR A 2 -0.50 29.81 8.87
CA TYR A 2 -1.29 30.30 7.72
C TYR A 2 -1.43 29.18 6.69
N VAL A 3 -2.67 28.85 6.31
CA VAL A 3 -2.94 27.94 5.20
C VAL A 3 -3.12 28.77 3.93
N CYS A 4 -2.23 28.60 2.95
CA CYS A 4 -2.36 29.24 1.64
C CYS A 4 -3.09 28.29 0.70
N MET A 5 -4.24 28.71 0.19
CA MET A 5 -4.91 28.00 -0.89
C MET A 5 -4.41 28.52 -2.23
N LYS A 6 -4.08 27.59 -3.14
CA LYS A 6 -3.69 27.91 -4.51
C LYS A 6 -4.61 27.15 -5.46
N THR A 7 -5.09 27.85 -6.48
CA THR A 7 -5.81 27.23 -7.59
C THR A 7 -4.80 26.65 -8.57
N ILE A 8 -4.97 25.38 -8.93
CA ILE A 8 -4.18 24.71 -9.96
C ILE A 8 -5.13 24.22 -11.06
N MET A 9 -4.68 24.32 -12.31
CA MET A 9 -5.38 23.73 -13.44
C MET A 9 -4.83 22.33 -13.68
N ILE A 10 -5.71 21.34 -13.81
CA ILE A 10 -5.34 19.95 -14.09
C ILE A 10 -6.18 19.43 -15.25
N ARG A 11 -5.70 18.37 -15.92
CA ARG A 11 -6.47 17.70 -16.97
C ARG A 11 -7.72 17.04 -16.39
N ASP A 12 -8.79 17.00 -17.18
CA ASP A 12 -10.06 16.39 -16.77
C ASP A 12 -9.90 14.93 -16.34
N GLU A 13 -9.07 14.16 -17.06
CA GLU A 13 -8.74 12.78 -16.72
C GLU A 13 -8.16 12.65 -15.29
N VAL A 14 -7.31 13.60 -14.88
CA VAL A 14 -6.67 13.64 -13.56
C VAL A 14 -7.68 14.03 -12.51
N TYR A 15 -8.54 15.02 -12.80
CA TYR A 15 -9.61 15.41 -11.91
C TYR A 15 -10.55 14.24 -11.61
N MET A 16 -11.01 13.53 -12.65
CA MET A 16 -11.91 12.38 -12.51
C MET A 16 -11.26 11.26 -11.67
N GLU A 17 -9.96 11.05 -11.85
CA GLU A 17 -9.23 10.06 -11.08
C GLU A 17 -9.08 10.45 -9.60
N LEU A 18 -8.88 11.75 -9.30
CA LEU A 18 -8.88 12.26 -7.93
C LEU A 18 -10.26 12.11 -7.28
N VAL A 19 -11.35 12.37 -8.02
CA VAL A 19 -12.72 12.17 -7.53
C VAL A 19 -12.97 10.72 -7.14
N LYS A 20 -12.56 9.76 -7.98
CA LYS A 20 -12.70 8.32 -7.67
C LYS A 20 -11.90 7.89 -6.42
N ARG A 21 -10.78 8.54 -6.15
CA ARG A 21 -9.90 8.22 -5.02
C ARG A 21 -10.21 8.96 -3.73
N LYS A 22 -11.10 9.95 -3.79
CA LYS A 22 -11.51 10.78 -2.67
C LYS A 22 -12.41 9.99 -1.72
N ARG A 23 -12.11 10.05 -0.42
CA ARG A 23 -12.93 9.45 0.63
C ARG A 23 -13.96 10.45 1.17
N ASP A 24 -14.98 9.95 1.85
CA ASP A 24 -16.00 10.81 2.47
C ASP A 24 -15.36 11.76 3.49
N GLY A 25 -15.66 13.06 3.35
CA GLY A 25 -15.11 14.12 4.20
C GLY A 25 -13.68 14.56 3.88
N GLU A 26 -13.01 13.94 2.90
CA GLU A 26 -11.63 14.29 2.50
C GLU A 26 -11.64 15.50 1.53
N SER A 27 -10.67 16.43 1.61
CA SER A 27 -10.49 17.47 0.58
C SER A 27 -9.56 17.01 -0.55
N PHE A 28 -9.55 17.70 -1.69
CA PHE A 28 -8.59 17.37 -2.76
C PHE A 28 -7.14 17.56 -2.31
N SER A 29 -6.87 18.54 -1.44
CA SER A 29 -5.55 18.73 -0.84
C SER A 29 -5.14 17.52 -0.01
N ASP A 30 -6.06 16.95 0.78
CA ASP A 30 -5.80 15.76 1.59
C ASP A 30 -5.55 14.52 0.72
N VAL A 31 -6.31 14.35 -0.37
CA VAL A 31 -6.08 13.27 -1.35
C VAL A 31 -4.68 13.39 -1.94
N ILE A 32 -4.29 14.58 -2.40
CA ILE A 32 -2.97 14.83 -2.99
C ILE A 32 -1.88 14.55 -1.94
N GLU A 33 -2.03 15.07 -0.73
CA GLU A 33 -1.07 14.84 0.35
C GLU A 33 -0.93 13.35 0.69
N ARG A 34 -2.04 12.61 0.78
CA ARG A 34 -2.02 11.16 1.01
C ARG A 34 -1.35 10.38 -0.13
N LEU A 35 -1.58 10.78 -1.38
CA LEU A 35 -0.94 10.16 -2.54
C LEU A 35 0.57 10.46 -2.57
N LEU A 36 0.97 11.68 -2.18
CA LEU A 36 2.39 12.05 -2.04
C LEU A 36 3.06 11.36 -0.84
N LYS A 37 2.31 11.17 0.26
CA LYS A 37 2.74 10.42 1.46
C LYS A 37 2.84 8.91 1.25
N ARG A 38 2.49 8.37 0.08
CA ARG A 38 3.04 7.07 -0.35
C ARG A 38 4.53 7.22 -0.69
N SER A 39 5.30 7.70 0.28
CA SER A 39 6.72 7.49 0.34
C SER A 39 6.93 6.00 0.54
N ARG A 40 7.52 5.36 -0.48
CA ARG A 40 8.29 4.11 -0.41
C ARG A 40 8.15 3.43 0.95
N VAL A 41 7.27 2.43 1.03
CA VAL A 41 7.38 1.44 2.11
C VAL A 41 8.81 0.92 1.98
N ASP A 42 9.68 1.29 2.90
CA ASP A 42 11.05 0.82 2.87
C ASP A 42 11.00 -0.64 3.29
N MET A 43 11.12 -1.52 2.30
CA MET A 43 11.09 -2.97 2.54
C MET A 43 12.21 -3.40 3.51
N ALA A 44 13.27 -2.58 3.66
CA ALA A 44 14.30 -2.82 4.66
C ALA A 44 13.77 -2.73 6.10
N GLU A 45 12.76 -1.91 6.39
CA GLU A 45 12.16 -1.81 7.73
C GLU A 45 11.50 -3.12 8.19
N TYR A 46 11.11 -3.97 7.24
CA TYR A 46 10.47 -5.27 7.51
C TYR A 46 11.45 -6.44 7.46
N PHE A 47 12.73 -6.21 7.16
CA PHE A 47 13.72 -7.27 7.09
C PHE A 47 13.88 -7.96 8.45
N GLY A 48 13.56 -9.26 8.50
CA GLY A 48 13.67 -10.06 9.72
C GLY A 48 12.58 -9.80 10.77
N CYS A 49 11.50 -9.07 10.45
CA CYS A 49 10.42 -8.78 11.40
C CYS A 49 9.72 -10.03 11.96
N LEU A 50 9.83 -11.17 11.26
CA LEU A 50 9.27 -12.45 11.67
C LEU A 50 10.30 -13.41 12.29
N LYS A 51 11.56 -13.02 12.46
CA LYS A 51 12.66 -13.94 12.84
C LYS A 51 12.37 -14.74 14.13
N ASP A 52 11.76 -14.09 15.12
CA ASP A 52 11.43 -14.68 16.43
C ASP A 52 9.92 -14.99 16.55
N SER A 53 9.15 -14.79 15.47
CA SER A 53 7.71 -15.00 15.49
C SER A 53 7.38 -16.48 15.30
N PRO A 54 6.50 -17.07 16.13
CA PRO A 54 6.02 -18.44 15.90
C PRO A 54 5.31 -18.59 14.54
N LEU A 55 4.83 -17.49 13.95
CA LEU A 55 4.23 -17.46 12.62
C LEU A 55 5.22 -17.89 11.51
N LEU A 56 6.52 -17.70 11.71
CA LEU A 56 7.52 -18.08 10.72
C LEU A 56 7.56 -19.60 10.51
N MET A 57 7.42 -20.37 11.60
CA MET A 57 7.37 -21.83 11.55
C MET A 57 6.10 -22.33 10.86
N GLU A 58 4.95 -21.69 11.11
CA GLU A 58 3.68 -22.00 10.45
C GLU A 58 3.74 -21.74 8.93
N LEU A 59 4.35 -20.62 8.54
CA LEU A 59 4.59 -20.28 7.13
C LEU A 59 5.51 -21.31 6.46
N GLU A 60 6.56 -21.76 7.13
CA GLU A 60 7.44 -22.81 6.60
C GLU A 60 6.69 -24.13 6.38
N LEU A 61 5.88 -24.55 7.36
CA LEU A 61 5.10 -25.78 7.25
C LEU A 61 4.06 -25.72 6.13
N SER A 62 3.33 -24.62 6.03
CA SER A 62 2.31 -24.43 4.98
C SER A 62 2.92 -24.40 3.58
N THR A 63 4.05 -23.71 3.40
CA THR A 63 4.76 -23.66 2.11
C THR A 63 5.33 -25.01 1.69
N LYS A 64 5.86 -25.82 2.62
CA LYS A 64 6.29 -27.20 2.35
C LYS A 64 5.13 -28.06 1.83
N ARG A 65 3.99 -28.04 2.54
CA ARG A 65 2.78 -28.78 2.12
C ARG A 65 2.31 -28.39 0.73
N LEU A 66 2.24 -27.09 0.44
CA LEU A 66 1.83 -26.59 -0.88
C LEU A 66 2.78 -27.06 -2.00
N ARG A 67 4.10 -27.05 -1.75
CA ARG A 67 5.09 -27.52 -2.73
C ARG A 67 5.01 -29.01 -2.98
N GLU A 68 4.80 -29.81 -1.93
CA GLU A 68 4.57 -31.24 -2.05
C GLU A 68 3.31 -31.50 -2.89
N MET A 69 2.19 -30.89 -2.52
CA MET A 69 0.92 -31.02 -3.26
C MET A 69 1.03 -30.57 -4.73
N ALA A 70 1.82 -29.53 -5.02
CA ALA A 70 2.05 -29.07 -6.38
C ALA A 70 2.88 -30.06 -7.22
N ARG A 71 3.82 -30.79 -6.62
CA ARG A 71 4.61 -31.82 -7.32
C ARG A 71 3.78 -33.05 -7.70
N PHE A 72 2.76 -33.38 -6.91
CA PHE A 72 1.82 -34.47 -7.22
C PHE A 72 0.79 -34.13 -8.30
N ARG A 73 0.79 -32.89 -8.83
CA ARG A 73 -0.12 -32.44 -9.90
C ARG A 73 0.47 -32.59 -11.32
N THR A 74 1.65 -33.16 -11.46
CA THR A 74 2.31 -33.51 -12.73
C THR A 74 2.33 -35.02 -12.89
#